data_AF-A0A2G9PLD8-F1
#
_entry.id   AF-A0A2G9PLD8-F1
#
_cell.length_a   1.000
_cell.length_b   1.000
_cell.length_c   1.000
_cell.angle_alpha   90.00
_cell.angle_beta   90.00
_cell.angle_gamma   90.00
#
_symmetry.space_group_name_H-M   'P 1'
#
loop_
_entity.id
_entity.type
_entity.pdbx_description
1 polymer ?
#
loop_
_entity_poly.entity_id
_entity_poly.type
_entity_poly.pdbx_seq_one_letter_code
_entity_poly.pdbx_strand_id
1 'polypeptide(L)'
;MKKTICFVMLAVIMSVSALFVHAKVGSIDSECQAHGFGVGIAKWEWTGSSYALEDSKPGYTTGVTGDNDEAYWTADPAVDGVLSKEGLDYQVLPGGTSGTVTAGDHQISHITFCGIGEPIPEFSAVSAGLAVAGTGVAFWFLRRRWQHNP
;
A
#
# COMPACT_ATOMS: atom_id res chain seq x y z
N MET A 1 -4.31 57.36 -31.18
CA MET A 1 -4.74 56.00 -31.55
C MET A 1 -4.22 55.02 -30.49
N LYS A 2 -5.03 54.71 -29.47
CA LYS A 2 -4.64 53.93 -28.27
C LYS A 2 -5.86 53.15 -27.74
N LYS A 3 -6.49 52.26 -28.50
CA LYS A 3 -7.68 51.52 -28.03
C LYS A 3 -7.89 50.20 -28.77
N THR A 4 -6.94 49.25 -28.78
CA THR A 4 -7.24 47.93 -29.38
C THR A 4 -6.35 46.75 -28.97
N ILE A 5 -5.53 46.85 -27.92
CA ILE A 5 -4.55 45.78 -27.60
C ILE A 5 -4.87 45.00 -26.31
N CYS A 6 -5.77 45.48 -25.44
CA CYS A 6 -6.02 44.82 -24.15
C CYS A 6 -7.08 43.70 -24.14
N PHE A 7 -7.85 43.48 -25.21
CA PHE A 7 -9.03 42.61 -25.11
C PHE A 7 -8.83 41.15 -25.51
N VAL A 8 -7.73 40.80 -26.18
CA VAL A 8 -7.53 39.42 -26.68
C VAL A 8 -6.82 38.52 -25.65
N MET A 9 -6.08 39.10 -24.70
CA MET A 9 -5.31 38.32 -23.71
C MET A 9 -6.14 37.86 -22.50
N LEU A 10 -7.33 38.43 -22.28
CA LEU A 10 -8.16 38.11 -21.11
C LEU A 10 -9.11 36.92 -21.33
N ALA A 11 -9.36 36.51 -22.58
CA ALA A 11 -10.33 35.46 -22.90
C ALA A 11 -9.73 34.03 -22.95
N VAL A 12 -8.40 33.89 -22.94
CA VAL A 12 -7.74 32.58 -23.05
C VAL A 12 -7.50 31.91 -21.69
N ILE A 13 -7.60 32.66 -20.58
CA ILE A 13 -7.27 32.15 -19.24
C ILE A 13 -8.49 31.56 -18.50
N MET A 14 -9.72 31.80 -18.97
CA MET A 14 -10.95 31.33 -18.29
C MET A 14 -11.51 29.98 -18.81
N SER A 15 -10.76 29.21 -19.61
CA SER A 15 -11.27 27.94 -20.17
C SER A 15 -10.73 26.66 -19.50
N VAL A 16 -9.90 26.76 -18.46
CA VAL A 16 -9.25 25.59 -17.83
C VAL A 16 -9.65 25.43 -16.36
N SER A 17 -10.96 25.37 -16.06
CA SER A 17 -11.41 25.16 -14.67
C SER A 17 -12.63 24.25 -14.54
N ALA A 18 -12.86 23.38 -15.52
CA ALA A 18 -13.86 22.33 -15.42
C ALA A 18 -13.24 20.98 -15.78
N LEU A 19 -12.12 20.64 -15.14
CA LEU A 19 -11.82 19.23 -14.94
C LEU A 19 -12.76 18.74 -13.86
N PHE A 20 -13.84 18.14 -14.34
CA PHE A 20 -14.76 17.29 -13.59
C PHE A 20 -14.00 16.53 -12.51
N VAL A 21 -14.16 16.96 -11.26
CA VAL A 21 -13.95 16.09 -10.10
C VAL A 21 -15.09 15.07 -10.19
N HIS A 22 -14.90 14.07 -11.04
CA HIS A 22 -15.64 12.83 -10.92
C HIS A 22 -15.21 12.29 -9.55
N ALA A 23 -16.08 12.45 -8.56
CA ALA A 23 -16.02 11.67 -7.34
C ALA A 23 -16.30 10.21 -7.74
N LYS A 24 -15.30 9.60 -8.39
CA LYS A 24 -15.19 8.16 -8.50
C LYS A 24 -15.09 7.72 -7.05
N VAL A 25 -16.04 6.92 -6.59
CA VAL A 25 -15.80 6.09 -5.41
C VAL A 25 -14.55 5.30 -5.79
N GLY A 26 -13.40 5.75 -5.26
CA GLY A 26 -12.11 5.39 -5.80
C GLY A 26 -11.88 3.90 -5.60
N SER A 27 -11.28 3.22 -6.58
CA SER A 27 -10.70 1.91 -6.28
C SER A 27 -9.60 2.09 -5.22
N ILE A 28 -9.29 1.03 -4.49
CA ILE A 28 -8.20 1.03 -3.49
C ILE A 28 -6.88 1.55 -4.10
N ASP A 29 -6.61 1.24 -5.37
CA ASP A 29 -5.45 1.74 -6.10
C ASP A 29 -5.48 3.27 -6.27
N SER A 30 -6.64 3.83 -6.63
CA SER A 30 -6.76 5.29 -6.81
C SER A 30 -6.67 6.07 -5.50
N GLU A 31 -7.16 5.49 -4.39
CA GLU A 31 -6.98 6.06 -3.05
C GLU A 31 -5.49 6.09 -2.70
N CYS A 32 -4.79 4.95 -2.77
CA CYS A 32 -3.36 4.88 -2.46
C CYS A 32 -2.50 5.79 -3.36
N GLN A 33 -2.80 5.85 -4.67
CA GLN A 33 -2.09 6.71 -5.62
C GLN A 33 -2.28 8.21 -5.32
N ALA A 34 -3.45 8.62 -4.86
CA ALA A 34 -3.70 10.00 -4.46
C ALA A 34 -2.82 10.44 -3.27
N HIS A 35 -2.34 9.48 -2.48
CA HIS A 35 -1.48 9.70 -1.31
C HIS A 35 -0.01 9.32 -1.54
N GLY A 36 0.42 9.15 -2.80
CA GLY A 36 1.82 8.95 -3.16
C GLY A 36 2.33 7.50 -3.13
N PHE A 37 1.43 6.53 -2.97
CA PHE A 37 1.75 5.10 -3.09
C PHE A 37 1.53 4.61 -4.52
N GLY A 38 1.98 3.38 -4.82
CA GLY A 38 1.82 2.77 -6.14
C GLY A 38 0.50 2.02 -6.30
N VAL A 39 0.14 1.20 -5.31
CA VAL A 39 -1.00 0.27 -5.36
C VAL A 39 -1.73 0.20 -4.02
N GLY A 40 -3.02 -0.12 -4.07
CA GLY A 40 -3.82 -0.54 -2.92
C GLY A 40 -3.74 -2.05 -2.72
N ILE A 41 -3.63 -2.45 -1.46
CA ILE A 41 -3.46 -3.84 -1.03
C ILE A 41 -4.75 -4.39 -0.44
N ALA A 42 -5.38 -3.66 0.47
CA ALA A 42 -6.65 -4.05 1.05
C ALA A 42 -7.40 -2.84 1.60
N LYS A 43 -8.71 -2.94 1.73
CA LYS A 43 -9.56 -1.92 2.34
C LYS A 43 -10.54 -2.53 3.31
N TRP A 44 -10.63 -1.93 4.49
CA TRP A 44 -11.49 -2.35 5.59
C TRP A 44 -12.42 -1.22 5.99
N GLU A 45 -13.72 -1.41 5.79
CA GLU A 45 -14.75 -0.40 6.08
C GLU A 45 -15.39 -0.66 7.45
N TRP A 46 -15.61 0.40 8.22
CA TRP A 46 -16.37 0.33 9.46
C TRP A 46 -17.87 0.17 9.17
N THR A 47 -18.45 -0.92 9.67
CA THR A 47 -19.88 -1.24 9.42
C THR A 47 -20.83 -0.71 10.49
N GLY A 48 -20.31 0.02 11.49
CA GLY A 48 -21.05 0.45 12.68
C GLY A 48 -20.80 -0.43 13.92
N SER A 49 -20.32 -1.66 13.73
CA SER A 49 -19.99 -2.60 14.82
C SER A 49 -18.63 -3.26 14.70
N SER A 50 -18.11 -3.39 13.48
CA SER A 50 -16.83 -4.03 13.20
C SER A 50 -16.30 -3.58 11.85
N TYR A 51 -14.99 -3.77 11.63
CA TYR A 51 -14.40 -3.63 10.31
C TYR A 51 -14.71 -4.85 9.44
N ALA A 52 -15.13 -4.59 8.20
CA ALA A 52 -15.35 -5.60 7.17
C ALA A 52 -14.40 -5.36 6.00
N LEU A 53 -13.78 -6.44 5.52
CA LEU A 53 -12.93 -6.39 4.33
C LEU A 53 -13.81 -6.12 3.09
N GLU A 54 -13.56 -5.01 2.41
CA GLU A 54 -14.27 -4.62 1.18
C GLU A 54 -13.53 -5.13 -0.06
N ASP A 55 -12.21 -4.96 -0.09
CA ASP A 55 -11.37 -5.30 -1.23
C ASP A 55 -9.98 -5.75 -0.75
N SER A 56 -9.36 -6.68 -1.46
CA SER A 56 -8.01 -7.17 -1.19
C SER A 56 -7.29 -7.70 -2.43
N LYS A 57 -5.97 -7.53 -2.45
CA LYS A 57 -5.09 -8.14 -3.45
C LYS A 57 -4.59 -9.51 -2.98
N PRO A 58 -4.43 -10.48 -3.90
CA PRO A 58 -3.84 -11.77 -3.59
C PRO A 58 -2.41 -11.61 -3.07
N GLY A 59 -1.95 -12.60 -2.30
CA GLY A 59 -0.61 -12.59 -1.71
C GLY A 59 -0.51 -11.83 -0.38
N TYR A 60 -1.57 -11.15 0.05
CA TYR A 60 -1.64 -10.47 1.35
C TYR A 60 -2.73 -11.05 2.24
N THR A 61 -2.40 -11.25 3.51
CA THR A 61 -3.33 -11.48 4.60
C THR A 61 -3.35 -10.23 5.46
N THR A 62 -4.51 -9.58 5.57
CA THR A 62 -4.69 -8.39 6.41
C THR A 62 -5.77 -8.62 7.45
N GLY A 63 -5.75 -7.82 8.50
CA GLY A 63 -6.78 -7.84 9.53
C GLY A 63 -6.92 -6.48 10.18
N VAL A 64 -8.15 -6.11 10.52
CA VAL A 64 -8.45 -4.91 11.32
C VAL A 64 -9.43 -5.28 12.44
N THR A 65 -9.12 -4.86 13.66
CA THR A 65 -9.94 -5.03 14.87
C THR A 65 -10.03 -3.71 15.63
N GLY A 66 -10.80 -3.67 16.72
CA GLY A 66 -11.07 -2.45 17.47
C GLY A 66 -12.38 -1.80 17.03
N ASP A 67 -12.44 -0.48 17.10
CA ASP A 67 -13.61 0.33 16.78
C ASP A 67 -13.27 1.55 15.90
N ASN A 68 -14.21 2.48 15.78
CA ASN A 68 -14.08 3.68 14.95
C ASN A 68 -13.40 4.86 15.65
N ASP A 69 -13.00 4.72 16.91
CA ASP A 69 -12.15 5.67 17.63
C ASP A 69 -10.69 5.16 17.71
N GLU A 70 -10.49 3.86 17.88
CA GLU A 70 -9.18 3.20 17.87
C GLU A 70 -9.23 1.83 17.20
N ALA A 71 -8.42 1.65 16.16
CA ALA A 71 -8.34 0.42 15.38
C ALA A 71 -6.92 -0.17 15.38
N TYR A 72 -6.84 -1.48 15.48
CA TYR A 72 -5.60 -2.23 15.38
C TYR A 72 -5.56 -2.97 14.06
N TRP A 73 -4.41 -2.97 13.41
CA TRP A 73 -4.26 -3.62 12.12
C TRP A 73 -3.07 -4.55 12.06
N THR A 74 -3.17 -5.55 11.19
CA THR A 74 -2.11 -6.49 10.84
C THR A 74 -2.05 -6.70 9.33
N ALA A 75 -0.86 -7.01 8.83
CA ALA A 75 -0.59 -7.35 7.44
C ALA A 75 0.56 -8.35 7.34
N ASP A 76 0.41 -9.34 6.46
CA ASP A 76 1.47 -10.26 6.04
C ASP A 76 1.33 -10.51 4.53
N PRO A 77 2.30 -10.11 3.69
CA PRO A 77 3.55 -9.43 4.02
C PRO A 77 3.35 -7.97 4.47
N ALA A 78 4.43 -7.32 4.90
CA ALA A 78 4.40 -5.92 5.34
C ALA A 78 3.88 -5.00 4.23
N VAL A 79 3.07 -4.02 4.64
CA VAL A 79 2.59 -2.94 3.75
C VAL A 79 3.52 -1.74 3.86
N ASP A 80 3.54 -0.88 2.85
CA ASP A 80 4.41 0.31 2.85
C ASP A 80 3.74 1.52 3.50
N GLY A 81 2.42 1.55 3.53
CA GLY A 81 1.65 2.59 4.20
C GLY A 81 0.24 2.17 4.56
N VAL A 82 -0.36 2.92 5.48
CA VAL A 82 -1.74 2.76 5.91
C VAL A 82 -2.43 4.11 5.83
N LEU A 83 -3.61 4.14 5.23
CA LEU A 83 -4.46 5.32 5.16
C LEU A 83 -5.65 5.12 6.09
N SER A 84 -5.92 6.08 6.96
CA SER A 84 -7.15 6.15 7.76
C SER A 84 -8.04 7.25 7.20
N LYS A 85 -9.26 6.92 6.78
CA LYS A 85 -10.24 7.92 6.38
C LYS A 85 -11.06 8.36 7.58
N GLU A 86 -11.07 9.66 7.83
CA GLU A 86 -11.72 10.30 8.97
C GLU A 86 -12.60 11.45 8.45
N GLY A 87 -13.89 11.16 8.26
CA GLY A 87 -14.81 12.09 7.62
C GLY A 87 -14.45 12.35 6.14
N LEU A 88 -13.98 13.57 5.85
CA LEU A 88 -13.56 13.98 4.50
C LEU A 88 -12.05 13.88 4.28
N ASP A 89 -11.29 13.67 5.35
CA ASP A 89 -9.84 13.72 5.35
C ASP A 89 -9.24 12.31 5.43
N TYR A 90 -7.95 12.22 5.06
CA TYR A 90 -7.16 11.01 5.20
C TYR A 90 -5.91 11.29 6.01
N GLN A 91 -5.64 10.43 7.00
CA GLN A 91 -4.35 10.38 7.69
C GLN A 91 -3.45 9.35 7.01
N VAL A 92 -2.21 9.74 6.74
CA VAL A 92 -1.18 8.84 6.19
C VAL A 92 -0.30 8.35 7.34
N LEU A 93 -0.31 7.05 7.55
CA LEU A 93 0.39 6.38 8.64
C LEU A 93 1.51 5.48 8.08
N PRO A 94 2.58 5.26 8.86
CA PRO A 94 3.65 4.36 8.45
C PRO A 94 3.14 2.93 8.26
N GLY A 95 3.69 2.24 7.26
CA GLY A 95 3.45 0.82 7.03
C GLY A 95 4.19 -0.09 8.01
N GLY A 96 4.11 -1.39 7.74
CA GLY A 96 4.65 -2.46 8.58
C GLY A 96 3.79 -3.72 8.52
N THR A 97 4.00 -4.63 9.48
CA THR A 97 3.18 -5.84 9.64
C THR A 97 2.06 -5.67 10.65
N SER A 98 2.10 -4.62 11.48
CA SER A 98 1.04 -4.27 12.42
C SER A 98 1.16 -2.84 12.90
N GLY A 99 0.07 -2.30 13.42
CA GLY A 99 0.05 -0.98 14.03
C GLY A 99 -1.31 -0.62 14.61
N THR A 100 -1.41 0.63 15.04
CA THR A 100 -2.63 1.21 15.61
C THR A 100 -2.97 2.49 14.85
N VAL A 101 -4.25 2.68 14.58
CA VAL A 101 -4.85 3.92 14.11
C VAL A 101 -5.70 4.47 15.25
N THR A 102 -5.47 5.72 15.63
CA THR A 102 -6.32 6.44 16.57
C THR A 102 -6.96 7.59 15.82
N ALA A 103 -8.28 7.72 15.91
CA ALA A 103 -9.04 8.80 15.31
C ALA A 103 -8.48 10.16 15.75
N GLY A 104 -8.36 11.09 14.80
CA GLY A 104 -8.08 12.50 15.09
C GLY A 104 -9.36 13.24 15.44
N ASP A 105 -9.82 14.09 14.53
CA ASP A 105 -11.00 14.94 14.74
C ASP A 105 -12.33 14.23 14.41
N HIS A 106 -12.28 13.16 13.62
CA HIS A 106 -13.45 12.40 13.20
C HIS A 106 -13.20 10.90 13.34
N GLN A 107 -14.29 10.15 13.49
CA GLN A 107 -14.26 8.70 13.55
C GLN A 107 -13.71 8.09 12.26
N ILE A 108 -12.99 6.98 12.42
CA ILE A 108 -12.41 6.18 11.35
C ILE A 108 -13.57 5.53 10.57
N SER A 109 -13.70 5.87 9.29
CA SER A 109 -14.68 5.24 8.39
C SER A 109 -14.10 4.01 7.69
N HIS A 110 -12.84 4.07 7.27
CA HIS A 110 -12.13 2.91 6.74
C HIS A 110 -10.62 3.05 6.81
N ILE A 111 -9.97 1.90 6.72
CA ILE A 111 -8.52 1.75 6.67
C ILE A 111 -8.15 1.12 5.32
N THR A 112 -7.25 1.78 4.59
CA THR A 112 -6.72 1.30 3.31
C THR A 112 -5.23 1.01 3.45
N PHE A 113 -4.81 -0.21 3.10
CA PHE A 113 -3.41 -0.63 3.07
C PHE A 113 -2.81 -0.34 1.69
N CYS A 114 -1.61 0.23 1.66
CA CYS A 114 -0.95 0.66 0.43
C CYS A 114 0.46 0.09 0.28
N GLY A 115 0.87 -0.11 -0.99
CA GLY A 115 2.22 -0.53 -1.37
C GLY A 115 2.88 0.43 -2.36
N ILE A 116 4.20 0.50 -2.37
CA ILE A 116 4.98 1.34 -3.32
C ILE A 116 5.35 0.60 -4.62
N GLY A 117 5.22 -0.72 -4.67
CA GLY A 117 5.58 -1.57 -5.81
C GLY A 117 4.45 -2.46 -6.32
N GLU A 118 4.76 -3.27 -7.34
CA GLU A 118 3.86 -4.32 -7.83
C GLU A 118 3.58 -5.37 -6.72
N PRO A 119 2.37 -5.93 -6.65
CA PRO A 119 2.00 -6.91 -5.62
C PRO A 119 2.95 -8.12 -5.62
N ILE A 120 3.30 -8.61 -4.42
CA ILE A 120 4.27 -9.71 -4.26
C ILE A 120 3.67 -11.00 -4.84
N PRO A 121 4.29 -11.63 -5.85
CA PRO A 121 3.81 -12.90 -6.39
C PRO A 121 3.93 -14.00 -5.34
N GLU A 122 2.86 -14.78 -5.16
CA GLU A 122 2.61 -15.75 -4.09
C GLU A 122 3.65 -16.90 -3.86
N PHE A 123 4.82 -16.90 -4.52
CA PHE A 123 5.79 -18.02 -4.46
C PHE A 123 7.28 -17.66 -4.23
N SER A 124 7.66 -16.42 -3.93
CA SER A 124 9.09 -16.06 -3.93
C SER A 124 9.90 -16.42 -2.66
N ALA A 125 9.30 -16.99 -1.62
CA ALA A 125 9.96 -17.11 -0.31
C ALA A 125 10.71 -18.44 -0.01
N VAL A 126 10.70 -19.45 -0.90
CA VAL A 126 11.20 -20.81 -0.50
C VAL A 126 12.47 -21.29 -1.22
N SER A 127 12.95 -20.65 -2.29
CA SER A 127 14.03 -21.23 -3.12
C SER A 127 15.46 -20.76 -2.81
N ALA A 128 15.68 -19.73 -1.98
CA ALA A 128 17.03 -19.22 -1.72
C ALA A 128 17.81 -20.00 -0.62
N GLY A 129 17.13 -20.79 0.22
CA GLY A 129 17.77 -21.47 1.37
C GLY A 129 18.44 -22.81 1.06
N LEU A 130 18.05 -23.50 -0.01
CA LEU A 130 18.50 -24.89 -0.25
C LEU A 130 19.72 -25.04 -1.17
N ALA A 131 20.20 -23.97 -1.80
CA ALA A 131 21.33 -24.06 -2.73
C ALA A 131 22.71 -24.03 -2.05
N VAL A 132 22.81 -23.61 -0.79
CA VAL A 132 24.11 -23.44 -0.09
C VAL A 132 24.54 -24.69 0.69
N ALA A 133 23.62 -25.60 1.03
CA ALA A 133 23.96 -26.81 1.79
C ALA A 133 24.61 -27.93 0.94
N GLY A 134 24.37 -27.97 -0.37
CA GLY A 134 24.88 -29.02 -1.25
C GLY A 134 26.36 -28.91 -1.60
N THR A 135 26.91 -27.71 -1.70
CA THR A 135 28.30 -27.48 -2.13
C THR A 135 29.31 -27.68 -1.01
N GLY A 136 28.94 -27.42 0.26
CA GLY A 136 29.83 -27.60 1.41
C GLY A 136 30.15 -29.08 1.70
N VAL A 137 29.16 -29.97 1.58
CA VAL A 137 29.35 -31.40 1.84
C VAL A 137 30.19 -32.05 0.73
N ALA A 138 29.95 -31.70 -0.53
CA ALA A 138 30.74 -32.21 -1.65
C ALA A 138 32.23 -31.80 -1.56
N PHE A 139 32.53 -30.57 -1.13
CA PHE A 139 33.90 -30.10 -0.98
C PHE A 139 34.64 -30.78 0.18
N TRP A 140 33.95 -31.06 1.29
CA TRP A 140 34.53 -31.80 2.43
C TRP A 140 34.84 -33.26 2.09
N PHE A 141 33.94 -33.94 1.35
CA PHE A 141 34.19 -35.30 0.88
C PHE A 141 35.31 -35.38 -0.18
N LEU A 142 35.40 -34.41 -1.09
CA LEU A 142 36.49 -34.35 -2.06
C LEU A 142 37.85 -34.12 -1.40
N ARG A 143 37.92 -33.31 -0.34
CA ARG A 143 39.18 -33.03 0.38
C ARG A 143 39.71 -34.24 1.16
N ARG A 144 38.83 -35.05 1.77
CA ARG A 144 39.27 -36.26 2.52
C ARG A 144 39.87 -37.34 1.63
N ARG A 145 39.49 -37.43 0.36
CA ARG A 145 39.99 -38.48 -0.56
C ARG A 145 41.47 -38.29 -0.91
N TRP A 146 41.99 -37.07 -0.85
CA TRP A 146 43.39 -36.76 -1.19
C TRP A 146 44.39 -37.01 -0.06
N GLN A 147 43.94 -37.25 1.19
CA GLN A 147 44.85 -37.45 2.33
C GLN A 147 45.07 -38.92 2.71
N HIS A 148 44.44 -39.87 2.03
CA HIS A 148 44.53 -41.30 2.36
C HIS A 148 45.11 -42.20 1.26
N ASN A 149 45.72 -41.64 0.22
CA ASN A 149 46.53 -42.40 -0.75
C ASN A 149 47.98 -41.89 -0.74
N PRO A 150 48.85 -42.41 0.14
CA PRO A 150 50.27 -42.52 -0.17
C PRO A 150 50.52 -43.57 -1.26
#